data_AF-A0A7V2XZC2-F1
#
_entry.id   AF-A0A7V2XZC2-F1
#
_cell.length_a   1.000
_cell.length_b   1.000
_cell.length_c   1.000
_cell.angle_alpha   90.00
_cell.angle_beta   90.00
_cell.angle_gamma   90.00
#
_symmetry.space_group_name_H-M   'P 1'
#
loop_
_entity.id
_entity.type
_entity.pdbx_description
1 polymer ?
#
loop_
_entity_poly.entity_id
_entity_poly.type
_entity_poly.pdbx_seq_one_letter_code
_entity_poly.pdbx_strand_id
1 'polypeptide(L)'
;MPTIHASHYVAQKDHVPTLAKAVKADVKGIYLLNEDGSLKEELYPIFKKIAEYDVALGTGHITCQEAKMVVREAAKVGVKKIIVTHPLATFVNYTVEDMKEVLDNGALFLEHVFNDVTRQVAYPITQKQIAEAIRAIGAKHIVMSTDSGQWLNPIPAQSMGIYIKDMLDLGISEDDIHLMVKVNPAKMLGLE
;
A
#
# COMPACT_ATOMS: atom_id res chain seq x y z
N MET A 1 9.84 -0.87 0.96
CA MET A 1 10.07 -0.99 2.42
C MET A 1 9.76 -2.42 2.87
N PRO A 2 10.10 -2.83 4.11
CA PRO A 2 9.85 -4.19 4.57
C PRO A 2 8.37 -4.60 4.47
N THR A 3 8.13 -5.84 4.05
CA THR A 3 6.80 -6.47 4.04
C THR A 3 6.70 -7.44 5.22
N ILE A 4 6.94 -8.74 5.01
CA ILE A 4 6.82 -9.78 6.04
C ILE A 4 7.87 -9.66 7.16
N HIS A 5 8.92 -8.87 6.95
CA HIS A 5 9.97 -8.59 7.93
C HIS A 5 9.74 -7.28 8.70
N ALA A 6 8.68 -6.51 8.44
CA ALA A 6 8.36 -5.32 9.23
C ALA A 6 8.05 -5.74 10.68
N SER A 7 8.56 -4.99 11.68
CA SER A 7 8.33 -5.31 13.10
C SER A 7 6.85 -5.43 13.44
N HIS A 8 6.04 -4.52 12.89
CA HIS A 8 4.60 -4.50 13.04
C HIS A 8 3.94 -5.76 12.48
N TYR A 9 4.34 -6.17 11.27
CA TYR A 9 3.84 -7.39 10.66
C TYR A 9 4.26 -8.64 11.43
N VAL A 10 5.51 -8.74 11.86
CA VAL A 10 6.02 -9.89 12.64
C VAL A 10 5.25 -10.03 13.95
N ALA A 11 4.93 -8.92 14.63
CA ALA A 11 4.13 -8.91 15.86
C ALA A 11 2.67 -9.35 15.63
N GLN A 12 2.18 -9.23 14.39
CA GLN A 12 0.80 -9.47 14.01
C GLN A 12 0.64 -10.55 12.92
N LYS A 13 1.63 -11.42 12.77
CA LYS A 13 1.78 -12.33 11.61
C LYS A 13 0.54 -13.20 11.35
N ASP A 14 -0.25 -13.47 12.37
CA ASP A 14 -1.47 -14.28 12.27
C ASP A 14 -2.62 -13.57 11.52
N HIS A 15 -2.51 -12.28 11.21
CA HIS A 15 -3.48 -11.55 10.38
C HIS A 15 -3.54 -12.05 8.94
N VAL A 16 -2.43 -12.61 8.43
CA VAL A 16 -2.38 -13.31 7.15
C VAL A 16 -1.82 -14.71 7.43
N PRO A 17 -2.66 -15.67 7.86
CA PRO A 17 -2.23 -16.95 8.42
C PRO A 17 -1.27 -17.74 7.52
N THR A 18 -1.39 -17.56 6.20
CA THR A 18 -0.54 -18.27 5.25
C THR A 18 0.87 -17.71 5.18
N LEU A 19 1.03 -16.39 5.31
CA LEU A 19 2.33 -15.73 5.32
C LEU A 19 3.03 -15.88 6.68
N ALA A 20 2.28 -16.07 7.77
CA ALA A 20 2.83 -16.38 9.08
C ALA A 20 3.80 -17.58 9.05
N LYS A 21 3.51 -18.57 8.20
CA LYS A 21 4.35 -19.77 8.03
C LYS A 21 5.70 -19.49 7.35
N ALA A 22 5.80 -18.41 6.60
CA ALA A 22 7.06 -17.99 5.95
C ALA A 22 7.99 -17.22 6.90
N VAL A 23 7.46 -16.69 8.02
CA VAL A 23 8.23 -15.98 9.03
C VAL A 23 8.70 -16.98 10.10
N LYS A 24 10.01 -17.24 10.15
CA LYS A 24 10.59 -18.11 11.19
C LYS A 24 10.37 -17.51 12.58
N ALA A 25 10.26 -18.37 13.59
CA ALA A 25 9.90 -17.96 14.95
C ALA A 25 10.91 -16.99 15.61
N ASP A 26 12.15 -16.97 15.15
CA ASP A 26 13.28 -16.19 15.66
C ASP A 26 13.53 -14.88 14.90
N VAL A 27 12.72 -14.56 13.88
CA VAL A 27 12.91 -13.32 13.10
C VAL A 27 12.59 -12.11 13.98
N LYS A 28 13.61 -11.28 14.22
CA LYS A 28 13.42 -9.93 14.76
C LYS A 28 12.98 -9.02 13.62
N GLY A 29 11.78 -8.47 13.72
CA GLY A 29 11.26 -7.57 12.69
C GLY A 29 11.99 -6.22 12.65
N ILE A 30 11.99 -5.60 11.48
CA ILE A 30 12.66 -4.35 11.16
C ILE A 30 11.69 -3.21 11.48
N TYR A 31 12.09 -2.35 12.42
CA TYR A 31 11.43 -1.08 12.71
C TYR A 31 12.29 0.07 12.19
N LEU A 32 11.68 1.06 11.55
CA LEU A 32 12.39 2.08 10.77
C LEU A 32 12.73 3.35 11.54
N LEU A 33 12.08 3.59 12.69
CA LEU A 33 12.32 4.79 13.49
C LEU A 33 13.32 4.51 14.62
N ASN A 34 14.04 5.57 14.99
CA ASN A 34 14.78 5.66 16.24
C ASN A 34 13.84 5.93 17.42
N GLU A 35 14.37 5.86 18.64
CA GLU A 35 13.59 6.11 19.87
C GLU A 35 13.03 7.54 19.95
N ASP A 36 13.69 8.51 19.31
CA ASP A 36 13.25 9.90 19.22
C ASP A 36 12.23 10.15 18.09
N GLY A 37 11.85 9.10 17.35
CA GLY A 37 10.92 9.17 16.22
C GLY A 37 11.55 9.61 14.90
N SER A 38 12.87 9.89 14.87
CA SER A 38 13.59 10.17 13.62
C SER A 38 13.75 8.92 12.77
N LEU A 39 13.86 9.10 11.46
CA LEU A 39 14.07 8.00 10.52
C LEU A 39 15.54 7.53 10.57
N LYS A 40 15.76 6.22 10.60
CA LYS A 40 17.09 5.62 10.61
C LYS A 40 17.94 6.06 9.41
N GLU A 41 19.20 6.43 9.67
CA GLU A 41 20.13 6.99 8.69
C GLU A 41 20.43 6.02 7.53
N GLU A 42 20.32 4.72 7.78
CA GLU A 42 20.53 3.65 6.79
C GLU A 42 19.53 3.70 5.63
N LEU A 43 18.40 4.39 5.79
CA LEU A 43 17.39 4.52 4.74
C LEU A 43 17.73 5.60 3.70
N TYR A 44 18.49 6.64 4.06
CA TYR A 44 18.79 7.74 3.14
C TYR A 44 19.64 7.31 1.93
N PRO A 45 20.68 6.46 2.05
CA PRO A 45 21.37 5.92 0.89
C PRO A 45 20.45 5.13 -0.05
N ILE A 46 19.46 4.42 0.50
CA ILE A 46 18.46 3.68 -0.29
C ILE A 46 17.56 4.68 -1.05
N PHE A 47 17.05 5.70 -0.38
CA PHE A 47 16.23 6.74 -1.03
C PHE A 47 16.99 7.48 -2.13
N LYS A 48 18.27 7.79 -1.91
CA LYS A 48 19.13 8.40 -2.94
C LYS A 48 19.23 7.52 -4.18
N LYS A 49 19.41 6.21 -4.01
CA LYS A 49 19.42 5.26 -5.14
C LYS A 49 18.06 5.17 -5.82
N ILE A 50 16.97 5.10 -5.06
CA ILE A 50 15.62 5.09 -5.63
C ILE A 50 15.37 6.37 -6.47
N ALA A 51 15.78 7.53 -5.98
CA ALA A 51 15.67 8.79 -6.70
C ALA A 51 16.58 8.84 -7.94
N GLU A 52 17.82 8.36 -7.85
CA GLU A 52 18.79 8.27 -8.96
C GLU A 52 18.27 7.41 -10.13
N TYR A 53 17.63 6.28 -9.81
CA TYR A 53 17.14 5.33 -10.81
C TYR A 53 15.64 5.47 -11.14
N ASP A 54 14.96 6.48 -10.58
CA ASP A 54 13.52 6.74 -10.76
C ASP A 54 12.63 5.50 -10.52
N VAL A 55 12.94 4.77 -9.44
CA VAL A 55 12.27 3.52 -9.06
C VAL A 55 11.08 3.81 -8.14
N ALA A 56 10.04 2.98 -8.22
CA ALA A 56 8.89 3.02 -7.31
C ALA A 56 9.28 2.60 -5.88
N LEU A 57 8.93 3.43 -4.89
CA LEU A 57 9.02 3.12 -3.47
C LEU A 57 7.64 2.73 -2.92
N GLY A 58 7.48 1.46 -2.52
CA GLY A 58 6.32 0.98 -1.77
C GLY A 58 6.56 0.97 -0.25
N THR A 59 5.55 1.34 0.55
CA THR A 59 5.63 1.34 2.03
C THR A 59 5.56 -0.06 2.64
N GLY A 60 4.98 -1.04 1.94
CA GLY A 60 4.87 -2.41 2.47
C GLY A 60 4.03 -2.45 3.76
N HIS A 61 4.48 -3.20 4.76
CA HIS A 61 3.69 -3.49 5.97
C HIS A 61 4.19 -2.76 7.23
N ILE A 62 4.88 -1.64 7.04
CA ILE A 62 5.29 -0.78 8.15
C ILE A 62 4.07 -0.03 8.74
N THR A 63 4.19 0.45 9.97
CA THR A 63 3.11 1.21 10.62
C THR A 63 2.77 2.50 9.87
N CYS A 64 1.56 3.04 10.10
CA CYS A 64 1.18 4.37 9.60
C CYS A 64 2.18 5.46 10.03
N GLN A 65 2.67 5.40 11.27
CA GLN A 65 3.68 6.34 11.77
C GLN A 65 5.01 6.22 11.02
N GLU A 66 5.52 5.01 10.81
CA GLU A 66 6.75 4.79 10.03
C GLU A 66 6.58 5.26 8.60
N ALA A 67 5.44 4.97 7.97
CA ALA A 67 5.17 5.34 6.59
C ALA A 67 5.11 6.86 6.40
N LYS A 68 4.45 7.61 7.31
CA LYS A 68 4.45 9.09 7.26
C LYS A 68 5.87 9.66 7.24
N MET A 69 6.75 9.12 8.08
CA MET A 69 8.16 9.52 8.12
C MET A 69 8.92 9.11 6.84
N VAL A 70 8.74 7.87 6.39
CA VAL A 70 9.37 7.36 5.15
C VAL A 70 8.96 8.20 3.95
N VAL A 71 7.66 8.47 3.78
CA VAL A 71 7.13 9.24 2.65
C VAL A 71 7.73 10.64 2.65
N ARG A 72 7.67 11.33 3.79
CA ARG A 72 8.18 12.70 3.94
C ARG A 72 9.67 12.79 3.66
N GLU A 73 10.49 11.92 4.26
CA GLU A 73 11.95 11.99 4.09
C GLU A 73 12.39 11.49 2.71
N ALA A 74 11.76 10.45 2.16
CA ALA A 74 12.05 10.00 0.80
C ALA A 74 11.72 11.09 -0.25
N ALA A 75 10.59 11.79 -0.09
CA ALA A 75 10.22 12.89 -0.96
C ALA A 75 11.23 14.04 -0.89
N LYS A 76 11.69 14.42 0.32
CA LYS A 76 12.76 15.44 0.50
C LYS A 76 14.08 15.06 -0.18
N VAL A 77 14.42 13.78 -0.18
CA VAL A 77 15.62 13.25 -0.87
C VAL A 77 15.46 13.23 -2.39
N GLY A 78 14.23 13.40 -2.90
CA GLY A 78 13.93 13.49 -4.33
C GLY A 78 13.27 12.25 -4.93
N VAL A 79 12.78 11.32 -4.10
CA VAL A 79 11.98 10.18 -4.60
C VAL A 79 10.63 10.68 -5.10
N LYS A 80 10.34 10.47 -6.39
CA LYS A 80 9.13 10.99 -7.05
C LYS A 80 7.97 10.00 -7.09
N LYS A 81 8.28 8.71 -7.08
CA LYS A 81 7.33 7.61 -7.29
C LYS A 81 7.13 6.85 -5.98
N ILE A 82 6.33 7.43 -5.08
CA ILE A 82 6.02 6.81 -3.78
C ILE A 82 4.59 6.31 -3.80
N ILE A 83 4.40 5.02 -3.47
CA ILE A 83 3.08 4.39 -3.35
C ILE A 83 2.88 3.85 -1.94
N VAL A 84 1.78 4.25 -1.29
CA VAL A 84 1.39 3.72 0.02
C VAL A 84 0.59 2.45 -0.19
N THR A 85 1.17 1.34 0.23
CA THR A 85 0.68 -0.02 -0.02
C THR A 85 -0.52 -0.33 0.90
N HIS A 86 -1.68 -0.62 0.31
CA HIS A 86 -2.93 -1.09 0.98
C HIS A 86 -3.24 -0.42 2.33
N PRO A 87 -3.43 0.91 2.38
CA PRO A 87 -3.54 1.67 3.63
C PRO A 87 -4.78 1.30 4.46
N LEU A 88 -5.84 0.75 3.85
CA LEU A 88 -7.04 0.31 4.55
C LEU A 88 -6.93 -1.10 5.14
N ALA A 89 -5.90 -1.87 4.80
CA ALA A 89 -5.75 -3.22 5.34
C ALA A 89 -5.74 -3.15 6.87
N THR A 90 -6.50 -4.01 7.54
CA THR A 90 -6.79 -3.88 8.98
C THR A 90 -5.57 -3.96 9.88
N PHE A 91 -4.46 -4.53 9.40
CA PHE A 91 -3.20 -4.55 10.14
C PHE A 91 -2.43 -3.23 10.04
N VAL A 92 -2.67 -2.34 9.07
CA VAL A 92 -2.06 -0.98 9.03
C VAL A 92 -3.06 0.14 9.32
N ASN A 93 -4.33 -0.06 8.97
CA ASN A 93 -5.52 0.67 9.41
C ASN A 93 -5.45 2.20 9.37
N TYR A 94 -5.17 2.76 8.19
CA TYR A 94 -5.12 4.21 7.99
C TYR A 94 -6.54 4.79 8.01
N THR A 95 -6.67 5.97 8.60
CA THR A 95 -7.84 6.84 8.43
C THR A 95 -7.79 7.58 7.09
N VAL A 96 -8.89 8.22 6.71
CA VAL A 96 -8.92 9.12 5.54
C VAL A 96 -7.97 10.29 5.74
N GLU A 97 -7.86 10.80 6.96
CA GLU A 97 -6.95 11.86 7.35
C GLU A 97 -5.49 11.42 7.20
N ASP A 98 -5.16 10.20 7.63
CA ASP A 98 -3.81 9.64 7.43
C ASP A 98 -3.48 9.51 5.94
N MET A 99 -4.44 9.04 5.13
CA MET A 99 -4.31 8.91 3.68
C MET A 99 -4.06 10.26 3.00
N LYS A 100 -4.75 11.32 3.43
CA LYS A 100 -4.49 12.70 2.96
C LYS A 100 -3.12 13.18 3.40
N GLU A 101 -2.74 12.94 4.65
CA GLU A 101 -1.45 13.39 5.18
C GLU A 101 -0.26 12.76 4.42
N VAL A 102 -0.32 11.46 4.10
CA VAL A 102 0.77 10.84 3.32
C VAL A 102 0.83 11.36 1.88
N LEU A 103 -0.30 11.70 1.26
CA LEU A 103 -0.33 12.38 -0.04
C LEU A 103 0.32 13.77 0.06
N ASP A 104 -0.03 14.55 1.08
CA ASP A 104 0.56 15.88 1.34
C ASP A 104 2.07 15.80 1.64
N ASN A 105 2.51 14.71 2.28
CA ASN A 105 3.92 14.45 2.56
C ASN A 105 4.73 14.01 1.30
N GLY A 106 4.08 13.76 0.17
CA GLY A 106 4.74 13.42 -1.10
C GLY A 106 4.46 12.02 -1.65
N ALA A 107 3.50 11.27 -1.08
CA ALA A 107 3.03 10.06 -1.75
C ALA A 107 2.36 10.42 -3.07
N LEU A 108 2.71 9.69 -4.14
CA LEU A 108 2.10 9.89 -5.45
C LEU A 108 0.74 9.20 -5.53
N PHE A 109 0.66 7.97 -5.01
CA PHE A 109 -0.57 7.17 -5.02
C PHE A 109 -0.78 6.38 -3.73
N LEU A 110 -2.04 6.07 -3.46
CA LEU A 110 -2.48 5.06 -2.50
C LEU A 110 -2.89 3.80 -3.28
N GLU A 111 -2.50 2.63 -2.82
CA GLU A 111 -2.87 1.36 -3.44
C GLU A 111 -4.02 0.72 -2.68
N HIS A 112 -5.18 0.46 -3.31
CA HIS A 112 -6.23 -0.37 -2.70
C HIS A 112 -6.28 -1.73 -3.38
N VAL A 113 -6.05 -2.79 -2.58
CA VAL A 113 -5.95 -4.17 -3.06
C VAL A 113 -7.26 -4.92 -2.86
N PHE A 114 -7.65 -5.75 -3.84
CA PHE A 114 -8.83 -6.61 -3.71
C PHE A 114 -8.70 -7.63 -2.55
N ASN A 115 -7.50 -8.13 -2.25
CA ASN A 115 -7.28 -9.12 -1.20
C ASN A 115 -7.83 -8.68 0.17
N ASP A 116 -7.84 -7.38 0.46
CA ASP A 116 -8.31 -6.79 1.72
C ASP A 116 -9.80 -7.05 2.01
N VAL A 117 -10.60 -7.36 0.98
CA VAL A 117 -12.03 -7.67 1.14
C VAL A 117 -12.33 -9.17 1.12
N THR A 118 -11.30 -10.01 1.04
CA THR A 118 -11.46 -11.46 0.91
C THR A 118 -11.23 -12.19 2.23
N ARG A 119 -11.70 -13.43 2.30
CA ARG A 119 -11.50 -14.35 3.43
C ARG A 119 -10.03 -14.72 3.72
N GLN A 120 -9.07 -14.18 2.97
CA GLN A 120 -7.65 -14.45 3.19
C GLN A 120 -7.02 -13.55 4.24
N VAL A 121 -7.63 -12.40 4.47
CA VAL A 121 -7.32 -11.52 5.59
C VAL A 121 -8.21 -11.94 6.76
N ALA A 122 -7.64 -12.04 7.96
CA ALA A 122 -8.37 -12.49 9.16
C ALA A 122 -9.55 -11.56 9.51
N TYR A 123 -9.39 -10.26 9.24
CA TYR A 123 -10.40 -9.22 9.44
C TYR A 123 -10.53 -8.42 8.14
N PRO A 124 -11.30 -8.91 7.16
CA PRO A 124 -11.44 -8.21 5.89
C PRO A 124 -12.27 -6.93 6.06
N ILE A 125 -11.92 -5.89 5.30
CA ILE A 125 -12.79 -4.73 5.12
C ILE A 125 -13.88 -5.07 4.10
N THR A 126 -14.84 -4.18 3.92
CA THR A 126 -15.85 -4.31 2.88
C THR A 126 -15.47 -3.55 1.62
N GLN A 127 -15.99 -3.99 0.47
CA GLN A 127 -15.90 -3.25 -0.79
C GLN A 127 -16.43 -1.83 -0.64
N LYS A 128 -17.47 -1.64 0.17
CA LYS A 128 -18.04 -0.32 0.47
C LYS A 128 -17.02 0.62 1.11
N GLN A 129 -16.21 0.13 2.06
CA GLN A 129 -15.15 0.95 2.68
C GLN A 129 -14.10 1.39 1.66
N ILE A 130 -13.72 0.54 0.71
CA ILE A 130 -12.84 0.92 -0.40
C ILE A 130 -13.50 2.01 -1.26
N ALA A 131 -14.76 1.82 -1.67
CA ALA A 131 -15.48 2.80 -2.48
C ALA A 131 -15.67 4.14 -1.75
N GLU A 132 -15.87 4.14 -0.43
CA GLU A 132 -15.93 5.35 0.40
C GLU A 132 -14.58 6.07 0.44
N ALA A 133 -13.47 5.35 0.61
CA ALA A 133 -12.13 5.92 0.53
C ALA A 133 -11.82 6.51 -0.85
N ILE A 134 -12.19 5.81 -1.93
CA ILE A 134 -12.05 6.31 -3.30
C ILE A 134 -12.75 7.66 -3.47
N ARG A 135 -13.97 7.80 -2.95
CA ARG A 135 -14.70 9.08 -2.99
C ARG A 135 -14.06 10.16 -2.14
N ALA A 136 -13.57 9.81 -0.96
CA ALA A 136 -13.00 10.76 -0.01
C ALA A 136 -11.63 11.31 -0.44
N ILE A 137 -10.83 10.49 -1.14
CA ILE A 137 -9.49 10.82 -1.61
C ILE A 137 -9.49 11.30 -3.07
N GLY A 138 -10.33 10.69 -3.91
CA GLY A 138 -10.40 10.91 -5.34
C GLY A 138 -9.55 9.92 -6.14
N ALA A 139 -10.15 9.35 -7.19
CA ALA A 139 -9.55 8.30 -8.03
C ALA A 139 -8.19 8.68 -8.64
N LYS A 140 -7.94 9.98 -8.88
CA LYS A 140 -6.66 10.49 -9.42
C LYS A 140 -5.44 10.22 -8.52
N HIS A 141 -5.65 9.85 -7.26
CA HIS A 141 -4.61 9.52 -6.29
C HIS A 141 -4.56 8.03 -5.94
N ILE A 142 -5.31 7.17 -6.64
CA ILE A 142 -5.48 5.77 -6.26
C ILE A 142 -5.03 4.83 -7.37
N VAL A 143 -4.35 3.76 -7.01
CA VAL A 143 -4.12 2.59 -7.85
C VAL A 143 -4.97 1.45 -7.32
N MET A 144 -5.76 0.84 -8.21
CA MET A 144 -6.43 -0.42 -7.91
C MET A 144 -5.50 -1.58 -8.26
N SER A 145 -5.27 -2.47 -7.31
CA SER A 145 -4.54 -3.72 -7.53
C SER A 145 -5.26 -4.87 -6.81
N THR A 146 -4.71 -6.08 -6.86
CA THR A 146 -5.42 -7.26 -6.36
C THR A 146 -4.75 -7.94 -5.18
N ASP A 147 -3.43 -7.79 -5.01
CA ASP A 147 -2.60 -8.61 -4.11
C ASP A 147 -2.93 -10.12 -4.23
N SER A 148 -3.18 -10.55 -5.47
CA SER A 148 -3.50 -11.93 -5.85
C SER A 148 -2.33 -12.59 -6.60
N GLY A 149 -2.46 -13.89 -6.94
CA GLY A 149 -1.45 -14.64 -7.69
C GLY A 149 -0.53 -15.54 -6.85
N GLN A 150 -0.62 -15.45 -5.52
CA GLN A 150 -0.13 -16.50 -4.62
C GLN A 150 -0.93 -17.79 -4.85
N TRP A 151 -0.35 -18.95 -4.52
CA TRP A 151 -0.95 -20.28 -4.81
C TRP A 151 -2.38 -20.50 -4.27
N LEU A 152 -2.78 -19.72 -3.27
CA LEU A 152 -4.08 -19.77 -2.59
C LEU A 152 -5.07 -18.70 -3.09
N ASN A 153 -4.56 -17.72 -3.84
CA ASN A 153 -5.32 -16.60 -4.37
C ASN A 153 -5.90 -16.92 -5.75
N PRO A 154 -7.09 -16.39 -6.11
CA PRO A 154 -7.57 -16.45 -7.49
C PRO A 154 -6.56 -15.83 -8.46
N ILE A 155 -6.67 -16.15 -9.75
CA ILE A 155 -5.76 -15.55 -10.74
C ILE A 155 -5.95 -14.02 -10.77
N PRO A 156 -4.87 -13.22 -10.85
CA PRO A 156 -4.97 -11.77 -10.71
C PRO A 156 -5.97 -11.10 -11.67
N ALA A 157 -6.06 -11.58 -12.91
CA ALA A 157 -6.99 -11.03 -13.90
C ALA A 157 -8.46 -11.25 -13.52
N GLN A 158 -8.81 -12.39 -12.91
CA GLN A 158 -10.16 -12.65 -12.42
C GLN A 158 -10.48 -11.80 -11.20
N SER A 159 -9.56 -11.73 -10.23
CA SER A 159 -9.69 -10.85 -9.07
C SER A 159 -9.92 -9.39 -9.50
N MET A 160 -9.16 -8.92 -10.50
CA MET A 160 -9.32 -7.55 -11.02
C MET A 160 -10.69 -7.34 -11.68
N GLY A 161 -11.17 -8.30 -12.47
CA GLY A 161 -12.50 -8.22 -13.09
C GLY A 161 -13.63 -8.14 -12.06
N ILE A 162 -13.54 -8.91 -10.98
CA ILE A 162 -14.50 -8.85 -9.86
C ILE A 162 -14.39 -7.50 -9.14
N TYR A 163 -13.18 -7.06 -8.83
CA TYR A 163 -12.95 -5.78 -8.14
C TYR A 163 -13.51 -4.59 -8.92
N ILE A 164 -13.28 -4.54 -10.23
CA ILE A 164 -13.85 -3.51 -11.12
C ILE A 164 -15.37 -3.56 -11.07
N LYS A 165 -15.97 -4.76 -11.19
CA LYS A 165 -17.42 -4.91 -11.12
C LYS A 165 -17.99 -4.43 -9.78
N ASP A 166 -17.38 -4.80 -8.66
CA ASP A 166 -17.82 -4.40 -7.33
C ASP A 166 -17.80 -2.87 -7.19
N MET A 167 -16.76 -2.20 -7.71
CA MET A 167 -16.67 -0.73 -7.66
C MET A 167 -17.71 -0.04 -8.55
N LEU A 168 -17.98 -0.58 -9.74
CA LEU A 168 -19.04 -0.10 -10.64
C LEU A 168 -20.43 -0.25 -10.00
N ASP A 169 -20.72 -1.42 -9.41
CA ASP A 169 -21.98 -1.68 -8.72
C ASP A 169 -22.17 -0.76 -7.50
N LEU A 170 -21.06 -0.36 -6.87
CA LEU A 170 -21.05 0.63 -5.79
C LEU A 170 -21.13 2.07 -6.28
N GLY A 171 -21.12 2.32 -7.60
CA GLY A 171 -21.29 3.65 -8.20
C GLY A 171 -20.02 4.47 -8.36
N ILE A 172 -18.85 3.84 -8.44
CA ILE A 172 -17.63 4.47 -8.96
C ILE A 172 -17.75 4.54 -10.49
N SER A 173 -17.39 5.67 -11.09
CA SER A 173 -17.56 5.89 -12.53
C SER A 173 -16.58 5.07 -13.37
N GLU A 174 -16.94 4.75 -14.62
CA GLU A 174 -16.02 4.08 -15.55
C GLU A 174 -14.73 4.88 -15.78
N ASP A 175 -14.83 6.21 -15.81
CA ASP A 175 -13.67 7.11 -15.95
C ASP A 175 -12.74 7.00 -14.73
N ASP A 176 -13.29 6.99 -13.52
CA ASP A 176 -12.52 6.80 -12.29
C ASP A 176 -11.86 5.41 -12.25
N ILE A 177 -12.59 4.37 -12.68
CA ILE A 177 -12.01 3.02 -12.83
C ILE A 177 -10.84 3.05 -13.81
N HIS A 178 -11.02 3.65 -14.98
CA HIS A 178 -9.97 3.76 -16.01
C HIS A 178 -8.73 4.50 -15.47
N LEU A 179 -8.93 5.55 -14.66
CA LEU A 179 -7.83 6.22 -13.97
C LEU A 179 -7.06 5.25 -13.06
N MET A 180 -7.77 4.54 -12.17
CA MET A 180 -7.14 3.73 -11.12
C MET A 180 -6.50 2.43 -11.62
N VAL A 181 -7.03 1.82 -12.69
CA VAL A 181 -6.53 0.53 -13.21
C VAL A 181 -5.51 0.67 -14.35
N LYS A 182 -5.45 1.84 -15.00
CA LYS A 182 -4.63 2.03 -16.20
C LYS A 182 -3.79 3.30 -16.17
N VAL A 183 -4.40 4.47 -16.00
CA VAL A 183 -3.67 5.75 -16.14
C VAL A 183 -2.68 5.95 -14.98
N ASN A 184 -3.14 5.81 -13.75
CA ASN A 184 -2.32 5.98 -12.55
C ASN A 184 -1.17 4.96 -12.48
N PRO A 185 -1.39 3.64 -12.67
CA PRO A 185 -0.27 2.69 -12.72
C PRO A 185 0.67 2.92 -13.91
N ALA A 186 0.19 3.34 -15.08
CA ALA A 186 1.07 3.70 -16.21
C ALA A 186 1.98 4.88 -15.86
N LYS A 187 1.45 5.92 -15.21
CA LYS A 187 2.23 7.05 -14.70
C LYS A 187 3.26 6.62 -13.65
N MET A 188 2.89 5.71 -12.74
CA MET A 188 3.83 5.15 -11.76
C MET A 188 5.01 4.45 -12.44
N LEU A 189 4.76 3.79 -13.57
CA LEU A 189 5.77 3.06 -14.35
C LEU A 189 6.50 3.92 -15.40
N GLY A 190 6.08 5.18 -15.63
CA GLY A 190 6.63 6.03 -16.69
C GLY A 190 6.28 5.56 -18.11
N LEU A 191 5.07 5.02 -18.28
CA LEU A 191 4.55 4.49 -19.55
C LEU A 191 3.49 5.39 -20.20
N GLU A 192 3.39 6.64 -19.74
CA GLU A 192 2.48 7.66 -20.29
C GLU A 192 2.95 8.24 -21.62
#